data_AF-A0A5P9FNJ3-F1
#
_entry.id   AF-A0A5P9FNJ3-F1
#
_cell.length_a   1.000
_cell.length_b   1.000
_cell.length_c   1.000
_cell.angle_alpha   90.00
_cell.angle_beta   90.00
_cell.angle_gamma   90.00
#
_symmetry.space_group_name_H-M   'P 1'
#
loop_
_entity.id
_entity.type
_entity.pdbx_description
1 polymer ?
#
loop_
_entity_poly.entity_id
_entity_poly.type
_entity_poly.pdbx_seq_one_letter_code
_entity_poly.pdbx_strand_id
1 'polypeptide(L)'
;MSDMAKDHLKAPEVLAKNGLGHSSSAVAQAFALFDGAVYLGASAPRASTAEDAARIFRHLPDGASWTPCYTAAPRPLADATGAPETLAEAFGITCFAPFEGKGDGRTRLYAGTASLFGPGLLRSGPGGAFEDISAPPFAEGDIATGALQSFQGRIYAAPRGEITAEIDEAAAPRTARLYASDDPADPESWQQASRPGFGTDLPGEIVALRAAHGHLYAATACARKGFALWRTEGGESLPHDWTQVLEAGAFRFAQNMMAASLCAFGDHLYIGTGIPGLGAARNIDVAEAAPELLRIAADGTWDVVVGTTRISPDGLKVPLSAQGPGFDDPFNAAISALVEHDGALYAGTQNWAPYAAIHAGEGVPLQGGFQLWRSLDGESWEPVLDEGAGEVTETGIRAMISTEAGLWIGTERHTPLMRLIDRMAGGARTELATASTGFSVLKLA
;
A
#
# COMPACT_ATOMS: atom_id res chain seq x y z
N MET A 1 12.83 -37.31 8.86
CA MET A 1 14.02 -36.46 8.68
C MET A 1 13.51 -35.16 8.08
N SER A 2 13.45 -34.03 8.76
CA SER A 2 13.90 -33.68 10.11
C SER A 2 12.89 -32.71 10.72
N ASP A 3 12.62 -32.88 12.02
CA ASP A 3 12.30 -31.79 12.93
C ASP A 3 13.49 -30.80 12.93
N MET A 4 13.65 -30.03 11.85
CA MET A 4 14.53 -28.89 11.84
C MET A 4 13.78 -27.77 12.56
N ALA A 5 14.15 -27.61 13.82
CA ALA A 5 13.97 -26.45 14.68
C ALA A 5 13.04 -25.38 14.10
N LYS A 6 11.77 -25.42 14.50
CA LYS A 6 11.01 -24.18 14.73
C LYS A 6 11.69 -23.48 15.90
N ASP A 7 12.86 -22.87 15.67
CA ASP A 7 13.36 -21.84 16.56
C ASP A 7 12.21 -20.84 16.66
N HIS A 8 11.63 -20.75 17.86
CA HIS A 8 10.47 -19.93 18.11
C HIS A 8 10.84 -18.49 17.76
N LEU A 9 10.49 -18.05 16.56
CA LEU A 9 10.49 -16.64 16.17
C LEU A 9 9.77 -15.93 17.30
N LYS A 10 10.53 -15.10 18.03
CA LYS A 10 10.04 -14.40 19.21
C LYS A 10 8.78 -13.65 18.78
N ALA A 11 7.68 -13.88 19.49
CA ALA A 11 6.42 -13.21 19.18
C ALA A 11 6.65 -11.69 19.08
N PRO A 12 6.09 -11.02 18.06
CA PRO A 12 6.32 -9.61 17.87
C PRO A 12 5.82 -8.81 19.07
N GLU A 13 6.52 -7.73 19.39
CA GLU A 13 6.04 -6.77 20.38
C GLU A 13 4.83 -6.02 19.79
N VAL A 14 3.76 -5.91 20.56
CA VAL A 14 2.56 -5.17 20.15
C VAL A 14 2.70 -3.73 20.64
N LEU A 15 2.87 -2.79 19.70
CA LEU A 15 2.96 -1.35 19.99
C LEU A 15 1.59 -0.67 20.01
N ALA A 16 0.62 -1.20 19.26
CA ALA A 16 -0.76 -0.69 19.23
C ALA A 16 -1.75 -1.78 18.83
N LYS A 17 -3.01 -1.64 19.27
CA LYS A 17 -4.16 -2.47 18.86
C LYS A 17 -5.41 -1.62 18.71
N ASN A 18 -6.45 -2.22 18.12
CA ASN A 18 -7.78 -1.66 18.00
C ASN A 18 -7.82 -0.29 17.31
N GLY A 19 -6.96 -0.08 16.29
CA GLY A 19 -6.88 1.18 15.55
C GLY A 19 -6.56 2.39 16.44
N LEU A 20 -5.78 2.19 17.51
CA LEU A 20 -5.43 3.23 18.49
C LEU A 20 -6.66 3.88 19.17
N GLY A 21 -7.70 3.08 19.41
CA GLY A 21 -8.96 3.55 20.00
C GLY A 21 -10.04 3.91 18.99
N HIS A 22 -9.74 3.80 17.69
CA HIS A 22 -10.69 4.05 16.60
C HIS A 22 -10.93 2.76 15.81
N SER A 23 -11.98 2.03 16.18
CA SER A 23 -12.29 0.70 15.61
C SER A 23 -12.61 0.69 14.12
N SER A 24 -12.99 1.84 13.54
CA SER A 24 -13.17 2.06 12.10
C SER A 24 -11.85 2.15 11.34
N SER A 25 -10.75 2.50 12.02
CA SER A 25 -9.41 2.56 11.43
C SER A 25 -8.87 1.15 11.26
N ALA A 26 -9.29 0.50 10.18
CA ALA A 26 -9.00 -0.88 9.85
C ALA A 26 -7.58 -1.07 9.29
N VAL A 27 -6.94 0.01 8.81
CA VAL A 27 -5.69 -0.07 8.06
C VAL A 27 -4.65 0.89 8.61
N ALA A 28 -3.50 0.35 9.02
CA ALA A 28 -2.28 1.13 9.24
C ALA A 28 -1.62 1.40 7.88
N GLN A 29 -2.13 2.41 7.18
CA GLN A 29 -1.99 2.59 5.74
C GLN A 29 -0.59 3.03 5.30
N ALA A 30 0.08 3.87 6.08
CA ALA A 30 1.39 4.40 5.73
C ALA A 30 2.21 4.75 6.98
N PHE A 31 3.53 4.57 6.89
CA PHE A 31 4.47 5.06 7.91
C PHE A 31 5.43 6.09 7.33
N ALA A 32 5.96 6.94 8.20
CA ALA A 32 7.14 7.75 7.94
C ALA A 32 7.99 7.89 9.20
N LEU A 33 9.31 7.90 9.05
CA LEU A 33 10.25 8.28 10.09
C LEU A 33 10.70 9.69 9.74
N PHE A 34 10.37 10.65 10.59
CA PHE A 34 10.63 12.05 10.33
C PHE A 34 10.86 12.81 11.64
N ASP A 35 11.89 13.64 11.67
CA ASP A 35 12.26 14.45 12.84
C ASP A 35 12.35 13.62 14.14
N GLY A 36 12.99 12.45 14.01
CA GLY A 36 13.17 11.49 15.11
C GLY A 36 11.90 10.74 15.52
N ALA A 37 10.75 10.94 14.89
CA ALA A 37 9.48 10.31 15.28
C ALA A 37 8.90 9.41 14.20
N VAL A 38 8.20 8.36 14.60
CA VAL A 38 7.41 7.53 13.67
C VAL A 38 6.01 8.14 13.55
N TYR A 39 5.62 8.46 12.32
CA TYR A 39 4.26 8.88 11.97
C TYR A 39 3.51 7.71 11.34
N LEU A 40 2.26 7.53 11.73
CA LEU A 40 1.35 6.52 11.21
C LEU A 40 0.12 7.21 10.62
N GLY A 41 -0.14 6.94 9.35
CA GLY A 41 -1.38 7.29 8.66
C GLY A 41 -2.37 6.13 8.78
N ALA A 42 -3.56 6.42 9.29
CA ALA A 42 -4.63 5.46 9.48
C ALA A 42 -5.79 5.71 8.52
N SER A 43 -6.37 4.63 8.02
CA SER A 43 -7.48 4.66 7.07
C SER A 43 -8.62 3.73 7.48
N ALA A 44 -9.82 4.15 7.13
CA ALA A 44 -11.01 3.31 7.10
C ALA A 44 -11.19 2.69 5.71
N PRO A 45 -11.86 1.52 5.58
CA PRO A 45 -12.06 0.87 4.30
C PRO A 45 -13.10 1.61 3.41
N ARG A 46 -13.92 2.48 4.00
CA ARG A 46 -14.94 3.28 3.33
C ARG A 46 -15.29 4.52 4.16
N ALA A 47 -15.79 5.56 3.50
CA ALA A 47 -16.38 6.72 4.17
C ALA A 47 -17.89 6.52 4.34
N SER A 48 -18.32 6.00 5.49
CA SER A 48 -19.75 5.79 5.78
C SER A 48 -20.26 6.63 6.95
N THR A 49 -19.37 7.10 7.82
CA THR A 49 -19.70 7.92 8.99
C THR A 49 -18.56 8.88 9.30
N ALA A 50 -18.78 9.84 10.19
CA ALA A 50 -17.73 10.69 10.75
C ALA A 50 -16.63 9.90 11.50
N GLU A 51 -16.93 8.70 12.02
CA GLU A 51 -15.93 7.87 12.71
C GLU A 51 -14.89 7.28 11.77
N ASP A 52 -15.20 7.16 10.48
CA ASP A 52 -14.30 6.64 9.44
C ASP A 52 -13.20 7.64 9.04
N ALA A 53 -12.97 8.68 9.85
CA ALA A 53 -12.02 9.74 9.57
C ALA A 53 -10.58 9.26 9.36
N ALA A 54 -9.91 9.86 8.38
CA ALA A 54 -8.46 9.77 8.21
C ALA A 54 -7.77 10.34 9.46
N ARG A 55 -6.73 9.65 9.94
CA ARG A 55 -5.99 10.08 11.14
C ARG A 55 -4.49 9.95 10.95
N ILE A 56 -3.73 10.88 11.53
CA ILE A 56 -2.28 10.78 11.67
C ILE A 56 -1.95 10.68 13.14
N PHE A 57 -1.15 9.68 13.51
CA PHE A 57 -0.58 9.53 14.84
C PHE A 57 0.94 9.68 14.77
N ARG A 58 1.54 10.09 15.87
CA ARG A 58 2.99 10.19 16.04
C ARG A 58 3.43 9.43 17.28
N HIS A 59 4.54 8.72 17.17
CA HIS A 59 5.24 8.06 18.26
C HIS A 59 6.65 8.63 18.36
N LEU A 60 6.99 9.22 19.51
CA LEU A 60 8.33 9.73 19.79
C LEU A 60 9.23 8.59 20.30
N PRO A 61 10.57 8.68 20.18
CA PRO A 61 11.48 7.64 20.67
C PRO A 61 11.42 7.42 22.18
N ASP A 62 11.15 8.49 22.93
CA ASP A 62 11.08 8.51 24.40
C ASP A 62 9.67 8.24 24.94
N GLY A 63 8.65 8.37 24.10
CA GLY A 63 7.25 8.28 24.47
C GLY A 63 6.74 6.85 24.42
N ALA A 64 6.10 6.38 25.49
CA ALA A 64 5.45 5.07 25.53
C ALA A 64 4.09 5.02 24.80
N SER A 65 3.63 6.13 24.21
CA SER A 65 2.27 6.23 23.64
C SER A 65 2.20 7.05 22.36
N TRP A 66 1.33 6.61 21.45
CA TRP A 66 0.94 7.33 20.25
C TRP A 66 0.13 8.60 20.57
N THR A 67 0.48 9.71 19.93
CA THR A 67 -0.25 10.98 20.04
C THR A 67 -0.93 11.34 18.71
N PRO A 68 -2.24 11.69 18.70
CA PRO A 68 -2.91 12.14 17.49
C PRO A 68 -2.36 13.51 17.04
N CYS A 69 -2.11 13.63 15.74
CA CYS A 69 -1.57 14.81 15.09
C CYS A 69 -2.54 15.42 14.07
N TYR A 70 -3.50 14.62 13.59
CA TYR A 70 -4.54 15.02 12.65
C TYR A 70 -5.72 14.05 12.73
N THR A 71 -6.93 14.60 12.61
CA THR A 71 -8.17 13.84 12.41
C THR A 71 -9.00 14.63 11.40
N ALA A 72 -9.42 13.98 10.31
CA ALA A 72 -10.27 14.62 9.31
C ALA A 72 -11.57 15.13 9.93
N ALA A 73 -11.98 16.33 9.54
CA ALA A 73 -13.19 16.96 10.06
C ALA A 73 -14.46 16.22 9.62
N PRO A 74 -15.55 16.27 10.41
CA PRO A 74 -16.85 15.84 9.94
C PRO A 74 -17.42 16.81 8.89
N ARG A 75 -18.00 16.29 7.82
CA ARG A 75 -18.68 17.02 6.75
C ARG A 75 -20.18 16.68 6.74
N PRO A 76 -21.06 17.63 7.09
CA PRO A 76 -22.50 17.44 6.95
C PRO A 76 -22.91 17.31 5.48
N LEU A 77 -23.76 16.35 5.17
CA LEU A 77 -24.41 16.21 3.87
C LEU A 77 -25.85 16.72 3.95
N ALA A 78 -26.24 17.54 2.99
CA ALA A 78 -27.65 17.91 2.82
C ALA A 78 -28.36 16.74 2.15
N ASP A 79 -29.31 16.11 2.83
CA ASP A 79 -30.14 15.07 2.25
C ASP A 79 -31.42 15.65 1.63
N ALA A 80 -32.03 14.92 0.69
CA ALA A 80 -33.33 15.27 0.12
C ALA A 80 -34.52 14.84 1.01
N THR A 81 -34.25 14.15 2.13
CA THR A 81 -35.25 13.45 2.96
C THR A 81 -35.37 13.97 4.41
N GLY A 82 -34.51 14.91 4.84
CA GLY A 82 -34.55 15.56 6.16
C GLY A 82 -33.74 14.91 7.29
N ALA A 83 -32.96 13.85 7.05
CA ALA A 83 -32.02 13.26 8.01
C ALA A 83 -30.59 13.76 7.75
N PRO A 84 -29.97 14.54 8.66
CA PRO A 84 -28.60 14.98 8.48
C PRO A 84 -27.63 13.79 8.58
N GLU A 85 -27.06 13.37 7.46
CA GLU A 85 -25.93 12.44 7.43
C GLU A 85 -24.62 13.22 7.58
N THR A 86 -23.65 12.68 8.31
CA THR A 86 -22.33 13.29 8.48
C THR A 86 -21.27 12.26 8.17
N LEU A 87 -20.48 12.53 7.14
CA LEU A 87 -19.32 11.72 6.76
C LEU A 87 -18.03 12.39 7.23
N ALA A 88 -16.92 11.67 7.25
CA ALA A 88 -15.62 12.31 7.39
C ALA A 88 -15.21 12.99 6.07
N GLU A 89 -14.59 14.17 6.17
CA GLU A 89 -14.04 14.94 5.03
C GLU A 89 -12.98 14.14 4.28
N ALA A 90 -12.23 13.29 4.98
CA ALA A 90 -11.32 12.30 4.41
C ALA A 90 -11.38 11.03 5.25
N PHE A 91 -11.18 9.87 4.62
CA PHE A 91 -11.26 8.56 5.27
C PHE A 91 -9.95 7.78 5.25
N GLY A 92 -8.91 8.29 4.59
CA GLY A 92 -7.58 7.69 4.66
C GLY A 92 -6.42 8.66 4.54
N ILE A 93 -5.30 8.27 5.14
CA ILE A 93 -3.97 8.85 4.91
C ILE A 93 -3.19 7.84 4.09
N THR A 94 -2.96 8.15 2.81
CA THR A 94 -2.56 7.16 1.80
C THR A 94 -1.05 6.96 1.72
N CYS A 95 -0.29 8.02 1.95
CA CYS A 95 1.17 8.04 1.79
C CYS A 95 1.79 9.22 2.54
N PHE A 96 3.10 9.15 2.76
CA PHE A 96 3.90 10.25 3.28
C PHE A 96 5.14 10.47 2.41
N ALA A 97 5.63 11.71 2.35
CA ALA A 97 6.95 12.01 1.81
C ALA A 97 7.58 13.22 2.52
N PRO A 98 8.84 13.12 2.99
CA PRO A 98 9.56 14.28 3.47
C PRO A 98 10.06 15.11 2.28
N PHE A 99 9.85 16.42 2.33
CA PHE A 99 10.31 17.36 1.29
C PHE A 99 10.51 18.76 1.87
N GLU A 100 11.42 19.54 1.29
CA GLU A 100 11.62 20.94 1.63
C GLU A 100 11.12 21.80 0.48
N GLY A 101 9.88 22.30 0.58
CA GLY A 101 9.36 23.27 -0.37
C GLY A 101 10.14 24.58 -0.29
N LYS A 102 10.28 25.29 -1.43
CA LYS A 102 10.96 26.59 -1.47
C LYS A 102 10.41 27.60 -0.46
N GLY A 103 9.11 27.56 -0.16
CA GLY A 103 8.46 28.42 0.81
C GLY A 103 8.55 27.94 2.27
N ASP A 104 8.99 26.70 2.53
CA ASP A 104 8.94 26.12 3.88
C ASP A 104 10.09 26.54 4.80
N GLY A 105 11.26 26.82 4.20
CA GLY A 105 12.52 27.15 4.90
C GLY A 105 13.09 26.01 5.77
N ARG A 106 12.51 24.81 5.70
CA ARG A 106 12.97 23.56 6.32
C ARG A 106 12.21 22.38 5.73
N THR A 107 12.79 21.19 5.78
CA THR A 107 12.08 19.96 5.42
C THR A 107 10.82 19.78 6.27
N ARG A 108 9.71 19.41 5.62
CA ARG A 108 8.41 19.05 6.20
C ARG A 108 8.03 17.64 5.78
N LEU A 109 7.12 17.04 6.54
CA LEU A 109 6.44 15.82 6.14
C LEU A 109 5.13 16.17 5.46
N TYR A 110 4.94 15.71 4.23
CA TYR A 110 3.69 15.82 3.49
C TYR A 110 2.93 14.50 3.56
N ALA A 111 1.60 14.57 3.57
CA ALA A 111 0.74 13.39 3.59
C ALA A 111 -0.39 13.50 2.57
N GLY A 112 -0.60 12.44 1.79
CA GLY A 112 -1.73 12.34 0.87
C GLY A 112 -3.00 11.91 1.59
N THR A 113 -4.16 12.42 1.18
CA THR A 113 -5.46 12.00 1.72
C THR A 113 -6.30 11.26 0.70
N ALA A 114 -7.29 10.55 1.22
CA ALA A 114 -8.31 9.78 0.52
C ALA A 114 -9.70 10.31 0.93
N SER A 115 -10.52 10.76 -0.01
CA SER A 115 -11.80 11.43 0.23
C SER A 115 -12.80 11.28 -0.92
N LEU A 116 -14.08 11.13 -0.58
CA LEU A 116 -15.19 11.19 -1.55
C LEU A 116 -15.40 12.60 -2.13
N PHE A 117 -14.78 13.62 -1.54
CA PHE A 117 -14.91 15.03 -1.92
C PHE A 117 -13.70 15.56 -2.69
N GLY A 118 -12.76 14.68 -3.03
CA GLY A 118 -11.57 14.99 -3.80
C GLY A 118 -10.27 14.81 -3.00
N PRO A 119 -9.16 14.48 -3.67
CA PRO A 119 -7.86 14.30 -3.05
C PRO A 119 -7.36 15.57 -2.35
N GLY A 120 -6.70 15.38 -1.21
CA GLY A 120 -6.02 16.46 -0.49
C GLY A 120 -4.54 16.16 -0.25
N LEU A 121 -3.85 17.20 0.20
CA LEU A 121 -2.45 17.16 0.63
C LEU A 121 -2.34 17.89 1.97
N LEU A 122 -1.73 17.21 2.95
CA LEU A 122 -1.44 17.74 4.26
C LEU A 122 0.04 18.08 4.39
N ARG A 123 0.38 19.09 5.19
CA ARG A 123 1.76 19.48 5.52
C ARG A 123 1.96 19.52 7.04
N SER A 124 3.08 18.98 7.51
CA SER A 124 3.44 19.02 8.93
C SER A 124 3.81 20.44 9.40
N GLY A 125 3.17 20.92 10.44
CA GLY A 125 3.43 22.15 11.18
C GLY A 125 4.29 21.96 12.43
N PRO A 126 4.48 23.03 13.23
CA PRO A 126 5.12 22.95 14.54
C PRO A 126 4.45 21.93 15.45
N GLY A 127 5.24 21.24 16.27
CA GLY A 127 4.71 20.26 17.23
C GLY A 127 4.14 18.99 16.60
N GLY A 128 4.29 18.79 15.28
CA GLY A 128 3.86 17.59 14.55
C GLY A 128 2.41 17.61 14.08
N ALA A 129 1.65 18.69 14.34
CA ALA A 129 0.30 18.86 13.81
C ALA A 129 0.33 18.94 12.27
N PHE A 130 -0.74 18.56 11.60
CA PHE A 130 -0.86 18.72 10.14
C PHE A 130 -1.95 19.72 9.77
N GLU A 131 -1.71 20.47 8.71
CA GLU A 131 -2.66 21.38 8.09
C GLU A 131 -2.92 20.97 6.63
N ASP A 132 -4.14 21.20 6.15
CA ASP A 132 -4.46 21.11 4.73
C ASP A 132 -3.74 22.22 3.96
N ILE A 133 -3.15 21.87 2.82
CA ILE A 133 -2.53 22.80 1.88
C ILE A 133 -3.15 22.63 0.50
N SER A 134 -2.71 23.47 -0.45
CA SER A 134 -3.10 23.38 -1.85
C SER A 134 -2.93 21.96 -2.39
N ALA A 135 -4.04 21.34 -2.78
CA ALA A 135 -3.97 20.09 -3.52
C ALA A 135 -3.35 20.34 -4.91
N PRO A 136 -2.59 19.38 -5.46
CA PRO A 136 -2.20 19.40 -6.87
C PRO A 136 -3.44 19.56 -7.78
N PRO A 137 -3.27 20.04 -9.02
CA PRO A 137 -4.36 20.23 -9.98
C PRO A 137 -4.81 18.89 -10.58
N PHE A 138 -5.34 18.03 -9.71
CA PHE A 138 -5.92 16.75 -10.02
C PHE A 138 -7.24 16.92 -10.78
N ALA A 139 -7.65 15.89 -11.51
CA ALA A 139 -8.85 16.00 -12.33
C ALA A 139 -10.11 15.62 -11.55
N GLU A 140 -11.26 16.01 -12.09
CA GLU A 140 -12.56 15.58 -11.58
C GLU A 140 -12.64 14.05 -11.51
N GLY A 141 -13.15 13.53 -10.40
CA GLY A 141 -13.29 12.10 -10.14
C GLY A 141 -12.05 11.42 -9.56
N ASP A 142 -10.94 12.12 -9.35
CA ASP A 142 -9.88 11.66 -8.45
C ASP A 142 -10.38 11.72 -7.00
N ILE A 143 -9.99 10.74 -6.19
CA ILE A 143 -10.43 10.64 -4.78
C ILE A 143 -9.26 10.52 -3.80
N ALA A 144 -8.04 10.27 -4.28
CA ALA A 144 -6.86 10.17 -3.42
C ALA A 144 -5.60 10.79 -4.03
N THR A 145 -4.76 11.37 -3.20
CA THR A 145 -3.33 11.51 -3.48
C THR A 145 -2.70 10.14 -3.22
N GLY A 146 -2.61 9.26 -4.22
CA GLY A 146 -2.30 7.84 -4.01
C GLY A 146 -0.84 7.52 -3.73
N ALA A 147 0.08 8.30 -4.28
CA ALA A 147 1.51 8.15 -4.04
C ALA A 147 2.21 9.52 -4.00
N LEU A 148 3.18 9.63 -3.10
CA LEU A 148 4.08 10.77 -2.96
C LEU A 148 5.53 10.28 -2.93
N GLN A 149 6.42 10.95 -3.65
CA GLN A 149 7.86 10.64 -3.64
C GLN A 149 8.67 11.90 -3.92
N SER A 150 9.66 12.18 -3.07
CA SER A 150 10.66 13.23 -3.34
C SER A 150 11.76 12.71 -4.25
N PHE A 151 12.17 13.50 -5.25
CA PHE A 151 13.24 13.17 -6.18
C PHE A 151 13.81 14.44 -6.83
N GLN A 152 15.14 14.60 -6.83
CA GLN A 152 15.85 15.72 -7.48
C GLN A 152 15.23 17.11 -7.23
N GLY A 153 15.03 17.47 -5.96
CA GLY A 153 14.55 18.81 -5.58
C GLY A 153 13.08 19.09 -5.87
N ARG A 154 12.28 18.05 -6.19
CA ARG A 154 10.82 18.14 -6.34
C ARG A 154 10.14 17.02 -5.55
N ILE A 155 8.88 17.23 -5.17
CA ILE A 155 7.97 16.17 -4.75
C ILE A 155 7.04 15.82 -5.90
N TYR A 156 6.77 14.53 -6.09
CA TYR A 156 5.91 14.00 -7.12
C TYR A 156 4.64 13.45 -6.48
N ALA A 157 3.49 13.77 -7.06
CA ALA A 157 2.18 13.35 -6.59
C ALA A 157 1.39 12.68 -7.72
N ALA A 158 0.93 11.46 -7.46
CA ALA A 158 0.04 10.72 -8.35
C ALA A 158 -1.38 10.69 -7.76
N PRO A 159 -2.40 11.16 -8.49
CA PRO A 159 -3.77 10.96 -8.08
C PRO A 159 -4.20 9.50 -8.28
N ARG A 160 -5.18 9.07 -7.50
CA ARG A 160 -5.93 7.84 -7.71
C ARG A 160 -7.42 8.08 -7.66
N GLY A 161 -8.10 7.33 -8.51
CA GLY A 161 -9.53 7.31 -8.67
C GLY A 161 -10.28 6.31 -7.82
N GLU A 162 -9.55 5.33 -7.29
CA GLU A 162 -10.07 4.31 -6.40
C GLU A 162 -9.10 4.10 -5.24
N ILE A 163 -9.65 3.92 -4.05
CA ILE A 163 -8.92 3.58 -2.81
C ILE A 163 -9.37 2.19 -2.32
N THR A 164 -10.44 1.66 -2.90
CA THR A 164 -10.99 0.34 -2.62
C THR A 164 -10.11 -0.75 -3.20
N ALA A 165 -10.26 -1.95 -2.66
CA ALA A 165 -9.51 -3.13 -3.07
C ALA A 165 -10.07 -3.74 -4.39
N GLU A 166 -11.12 -3.20 -4.99
CA GLU A 166 -11.60 -3.64 -6.30
C GLU A 166 -11.21 -2.58 -7.33
N ILE A 167 -10.58 -2.99 -8.44
CA ILE A 167 -10.39 -2.13 -9.63
C ILE A 167 -11.60 -2.36 -10.55
N ASP A 168 -12.47 -1.38 -10.67
CA ASP A 168 -13.56 -1.42 -11.65
C ASP A 168 -13.23 -0.58 -12.89
N GLU A 169 -12.44 -1.15 -13.81
CA GLU A 169 -12.15 -0.53 -15.11
C GLU A 169 -13.41 -0.26 -15.95
N ALA A 170 -14.57 -0.90 -15.64
CA ALA A 170 -15.80 -0.67 -16.39
C ALA A 170 -16.44 0.70 -16.10
N ALA A 171 -16.10 1.35 -14.99
CA ALA A 171 -16.69 2.62 -14.58
C ALA A 171 -16.03 3.85 -15.25
N ALA A 172 -14.72 3.80 -15.57
CA ALA A 172 -14.02 4.77 -16.42
C ALA A 172 -12.58 4.31 -16.75
N PRO A 173 -12.14 4.28 -18.02
CA PRO A 173 -10.73 4.06 -18.33
C PRO A 173 -9.90 5.25 -17.81
N ARG A 174 -9.14 5.03 -16.73
CA ARG A 174 -8.29 6.06 -16.12
C ARG A 174 -6.92 6.08 -16.76
N THR A 175 -6.39 7.29 -16.90
CA THR A 175 -5.09 7.56 -17.52
C THR A 175 -4.08 7.95 -16.45
N ALA A 176 -2.89 7.35 -16.48
CA ALA A 176 -1.83 7.64 -15.52
C ALA A 176 -1.44 9.13 -15.58
N ARG A 177 -1.48 9.81 -14.43
CA ARG A 177 -1.08 11.21 -14.28
C ARG A 177 -0.06 11.35 -13.16
N LEU A 178 0.92 12.20 -13.36
CA LEU A 178 1.94 12.52 -12.37
C LEU A 178 2.18 14.03 -12.39
N TYR A 179 2.18 14.63 -11.21
CA TYR A 179 2.48 16.05 -11.02
C TYR A 179 3.73 16.19 -10.17
N ALA A 180 4.48 17.26 -10.38
CA ALA A 180 5.63 17.60 -9.56
C ALA A 180 5.61 19.07 -9.17
N SER A 181 6.12 19.35 -7.97
CA SER A 181 6.25 20.69 -7.43
C SER A 181 7.57 20.82 -6.68
N ASP A 182 8.17 22.00 -6.75
CA ASP A 182 9.30 22.42 -5.90
C ASP A 182 8.85 23.29 -4.71
N ASP A 183 7.57 23.64 -4.62
CA ASP A 183 6.97 24.34 -3.48
C ASP A 183 5.49 23.93 -3.27
N PRO A 184 5.23 22.76 -2.67
CA PRO A 184 3.90 22.13 -2.66
C PRO A 184 2.76 22.97 -2.07
N ALA A 185 3.10 23.94 -1.20
CA ALA A 185 2.14 24.85 -0.61
C ALA A 185 1.65 25.93 -1.60
N ASP A 186 2.43 26.25 -2.64
CA ASP A 186 2.04 27.14 -3.72
C ASP A 186 1.27 26.36 -4.80
N PRO A 187 -0.03 26.62 -5.02
CA PRO A 187 -0.82 25.91 -6.03
C PRO A 187 -0.27 26.07 -7.44
N GLU A 188 0.39 27.19 -7.75
CA GLU A 188 0.92 27.48 -9.09
C GLU A 188 2.25 26.75 -9.37
N SER A 189 2.88 26.16 -8.35
CA SER A 189 4.14 25.42 -8.49
C SER A 189 3.96 24.05 -9.16
N TRP A 190 2.74 23.50 -9.12
CA TRP A 190 2.45 22.16 -9.59
C TRP A 190 2.42 22.09 -11.11
N GLN A 191 3.24 21.21 -11.67
CA GLN A 191 3.38 21.01 -13.11
C GLN A 191 3.29 19.53 -13.45
N GLN A 192 2.82 19.22 -14.65
CA GLN A 192 2.69 17.85 -15.10
C GLN A 192 4.08 17.23 -15.35
N ALA A 193 4.39 16.12 -14.67
CA ALA A 193 5.70 15.49 -14.67
C ALA A 193 5.85 14.34 -15.68
N SER A 194 4.73 13.84 -16.21
CA SER A 194 4.69 12.87 -17.31
C SER A 194 3.58 13.24 -18.28
N ARG A 195 3.74 12.96 -19.58
CA ARG A 195 2.58 12.99 -20.49
C ARG A 195 1.50 12.02 -19.96
N PRO A 196 0.19 12.31 -20.10
CA PRO A 196 -0.85 11.39 -19.65
C PRO A 196 -0.61 9.99 -20.25
N GLY A 197 -0.72 8.95 -19.42
CA GLY A 197 -0.46 7.56 -19.85
C GLY A 197 1.00 7.33 -20.27
N PHE A 198 1.93 8.17 -19.82
CA PHE A 198 3.31 8.23 -20.30
C PHE A 198 3.42 8.44 -21.82
N GLY A 199 2.42 9.07 -22.43
CA GLY A 199 2.34 9.26 -23.88
C GLY A 199 1.80 8.05 -24.64
N THR A 200 1.18 7.09 -23.94
CA THR A 200 0.54 5.92 -24.52
C THR A 200 -0.97 5.93 -24.25
N ASP A 201 -1.73 5.19 -25.07
CA ASP A 201 -3.16 4.97 -24.86
C ASP A 201 -3.44 3.85 -23.84
N LEU A 202 -2.43 3.42 -23.07
CA LEU A 202 -2.59 2.36 -22.10
C LEU A 202 -3.38 2.89 -20.90
N PRO A 203 -4.50 2.23 -20.53
CA PRO A 203 -5.20 2.56 -19.31
C PRO A 203 -4.33 2.17 -18.11
N GLY A 204 -4.54 2.86 -17.01
CA GLY A 204 -3.97 2.50 -15.72
C GLY A 204 -3.64 3.71 -14.87
N GLU A 205 -3.61 3.50 -13.57
CA GLU A 205 -3.25 4.51 -12.58
C GLU A 205 -1.87 4.26 -12.02
N ILE A 206 -1.17 5.30 -11.58
CA ILE A 206 0.09 5.13 -10.83
C ILE A 206 -0.28 4.73 -9.40
N VAL A 207 0.17 3.54 -8.99
CA VAL A 207 -0.12 2.97 -7.66
C VAL A 207 1.07 3.02 -6.72
N ALA A 208 2.29 3.16 -7.27
CA ALA A 208 3.50 3.31 -6.48
C ALA A 208 4.54 4.19 -7.20
N LEU A 209 5.26 4.97 -6.41
CA LEU A 209 6.42 5.75 -6.82
C LEU A 209 7.62 5.34 -5.96
N ARG A 210 8.80 5.27 -6.56
CA ARG A 210 10.03 5.02 -5.81
C ARG A 210 11.23 5.67 -6.47
N ALA A 211 11.96 6.49 -5.72
CA ALA A 211 13.30 6.88 -6.11
C ALA A 211 14.29 5.76 -5.75
N ALA A 212 15.06 5.29 -6.72
CA ALA A 212 16.08 4.26 -6.53
C ALA A 212 17.11 4.33 -7.65
N HIS A 213 18.38 4.03 -7.34
CA HIS A 213 19.41 3.80 -8.36
C HIS A 213 19.53 4.92 -9.40
N GLY A 214 19.41 6.18 -8.96
CA GLY A 214 19.49 7.36 -9.83
C GLY A 214 18.22 7.67 -10.65
N HIS A 215 17.16 6.88 -10.50
CA HIS A 215 15.92 7.03 -11.25
C HIS A 215 14.72 7.28 -10.34
N LEU A 216 13.69 7.91 -10.89
CA LEU A 216 12.33 7.84 -10.36
C LEU A 216 11.55 6.78 -11.12
N TYR A 217 11.05 5.79 -10.39
CA TYR A 217 10.18 4.75 -10.92
C TYR A 217 8.71 5.05 -10.63
N ALA A 218 7.86 4.80 -11.62
CA ALA A 218 6.41 4.88 -11.49
C ALA A 218 5.79 3.57 -11.96
N ALA A 219 5.09 2.90 -11.04
CA ALA A 219 4.43 1.63 -11.32
C ALA A 219 2.93 1.84 -11.46
N THR A 220 2.34 1.24 -12.49
CA THR A 220 0.92 1.38 -12.79
C THR A 220 0.10 0.16 -12.34
N ALA A 221 -1.22 0.28 -12.33
CA ALA A 221 -2.14 -0.85 -12.28
C ALA A 221 -3.05 -0.83 -13.51
N CYS A 222 -3.24 -1.99 -14.13
CA CYS A 222 -4.18 -2.16 -15.24
C CYS A 222 -4.78 -3.57 -15.18
N ALA A 223 -6.11 -3.63 -15.12
CA ALA A 223 -6.88 -4.84 -14.91
C ALA A 223 -6.76 -5.82 -16.08
N ARG A 224 -6.76 -5.33 -17.33
CA ARG A 224 -6.69 -6.21 -18.51
C ARG A 224 -5.26 -6.55 -18.95
N LYS A 225 -4.35 -5.59 -18.94
CA LYS A 225 -2.98 -5.80 -19.46
C LYS A 225 -1.99 -6.21 -18.38
N GLY A 226 -2.29 -6.00 -17.10
CA GLY A 226 -1.32 -6.09 -16.03
C GLY A 226 -0.53 -4.79 -15.86
N PHE A 227 0.22 -4.70 -14.77
CA PHE A 227 1.00 -3.50 -14.46
C PHE A 227 2.05 -3.18 -15.54
N ALA A 228 2.42 -1.91 -15.61
CA ALA A 228 3.64 -1.46 -16.29
C ALA A 228 4.55 -0.73 -15.29
N LEU A 229 5.85 -0.76 -15.54
CA LEU A 229 6.83 0.02 -14.78
C LEU A 229 7.54 0.97 -15.72
N TRP A 230 7.58 2.24 -15.33
CA TRP A 230 8.25 3.31 -16.04
C TRP A 230 9.37 3.87 -15.18
N ARG A 231 10.43 4.36 -15.81
CA ARG A 231 11.50 5.09 -15.12
C ARG A 231 11.85 6.37 -15.86
N THR A 232 12.36 7.34 -15.12
CA THR A 232 13.02 8.53 -15.65
C THR A 232 14.30 8.83 -14.88
N GLU A 233 15.30 9.38 -15.57
CA GLU A 233 16.51 9.95 -14.95
C GLU A 233 16.23 11.31 -14.30
N GLY A 234 15.05 11.91 -14.56
CA GLY A 234 14.68 13.24 -14.10
C GLY A 234 15.27 14.36 -14.97
N GLY A 235 15.65 15.46 -14.33
CA GLY A 235 16.10 16.68 -14.99
C GLY A 235 15.35 17.93 -14.54
N GLU A 236 15.77 19.09 -15.05
CA GLU A 236 15.17 20.38 -14.66
C GLU A 236 13.83 20.64 -15.35
N SER A 237 13.65 20.16 -16.58
CA SER A 237 12.47 20.41 -17.41
C SER A 237 11.38 19.37 -17.18
N LEU A 238 10.13 19.82 -17.13
CA LEU A 238 8.94 18.96 -17.13
C LEU A 238 8.14 19.11 -18.44
N PRO A 239 7.40 18.07 -18.88
CA PRO A 239 7.41 16.71 -18.33
C PRO A 239 8.75 16.00 -18.61
N HIS A 240 9.10 15.04 -17.75
CA HIS A 240 10.32 14.25 -17.95
C HIS A 240 10.20 13.28 -19.13
N ASP A 241 11.35 12.82 -19.63
CA ASP A 241 11.42 11.68 -20.53
C ASP A 241 11.32 10.38 -19.73
N TRP A 242 10.29 9.57 -20.05
CA TRP A 242 10.01 8.30 -19.37
C TRP A 242 10.27 7.13 -20.31
N THR A 243 10.92 6.09 -19.79
CA THR A 243 11.16 4.83 -20.48
C THR A 243 10.39 3.71 -19.80
N GLN A 244 9.66 2.91 -20.57
CA GLN A 244 9.02 1.70 -20.07
C GLN A 244 10.07 0.61 -19.83
N VAL A 245 10.09 0.06 -18.61
CA VAL A 245 11.05 -0.98 -18.19
C VAL A 245 10.35 -2.34 -18.10
N LEU A 246 9.11 -2.36 -17.63
CA LEU A 246 8.26 -3.56 -17.64
C LEU A 246 6.91 -3.25 -18.26
N GLU A 247 6.36 -4.25 -18.94
CA GLU A 247 5.05 -4.21 -19.55
C GLU A 247 4.27 -5.49 -19.28
N ALA A 248 2.96 -5.43 -19.57
CA ALA A 248 2.06 -6.57 -19.57
C ALA A 248 2.14 -7.44 -18.29
N GLY A 249 2.23 -6.82 -17.11
CA GLY A 249 2.38 -7.53 -15.84
C GLY A 249 3.65 -8.40 -15.77
N ALA A 250 4.75 -7.93 -16.35
CA ALA A 250 5.98 -8.70 -16.58
C ALA A 250 5.71 -10.01 -17.35
N PHE A 251 4.88 -9.91 -18.39
CA PHE A 251 4.41 -11.02 -19.22
C PHE A 251 3.58 -12.08 -18.48
N ARG A 252 3.00 -11.72 -17.32
CA ARG A 252 1.95 -12.49 -16.63
C ARG A 252 0.57 -11.84 -16.72
N PHE A 253 0.46 -10.73 -17.47
CA PHE A 253 -0.78 -10.02 -17.80
C PHE A 253 -1.61 -9.70 -16.55
N ALA A 254 -2.93 -9.88 -16.62
CA ALA A 254 -3.89 -9.57 -15.57
C ALA A 254 -3.65 -10.31 -14.24
N GLN A 255 -2.88 -11.41 -14.22
CA GLN A 255 -2.50 -12.07 -12.97
C GLN A 255 -1.45 -11.28 -12.17
N ASN A 256 -0.80 -10.31 -12.82
CA ASN A 256 0.01 -9.27 -12.19
C ASN A 256 -0.64 -7.92 -12.51
N MET A 257 -1.84 -7.70 -11.96
CA MET A 257 -2.64 -6.51 -12.23
C MET A 257 -1.99 -5.22 -11.75
N MET A 258 -1.35 -5.26 -10.57
CA MET A 258 -0.69 -4.12 -9.96
C MET A 258 0.71 -4.47 -9.45
N ALA A 259 1.60 -3.47 -9.47
CA ALA A 259 2.81 -3.44 -8.67
C ALA A 259 2.48 -2.78 -7.33
N ALA A 260 2.15 -3.59 -6.33
CA ALA A 260 1.60 -3.16 -5.05
C ALA A 260 2.63 -2.47 -4.14
N SER A 261 3.90 -2.85 -4.25
CA SER A 261 4.98 -2.29 -3.45
C SER A 261 6.31 -2.25 -4.21
N LEU A 262 7.15 -1.27 -3.87
CA LEU A 262 8.46 -1.04 -4.46
C LEU A 262 9.49 -0.81 -3.36
N CYS A 263 10.63 -1.50 -3.41
CA CYS A 263 11.71 -1.28 -2.46
C CYS A 263 13.08 -1.49 -3.10
N ALA A 264 14.01 -0.55 -2.88
CA ALA A 264 15.39 -0.73 -3.29
C ALA A 264 16.12 -1.62 -2.28
N PHE A 265 16.85 -2.62 -2.75
CA PHE A 265 17.67 -3.50 -1.91
C PHE A 265 18.87 -4.00 -2.71
N GLY A 266 20.07 -3.81 -2.16
CA GLY A 266 21.31 -3.98 -2.92
C GLY A 266 21.29 -3.16 -4.21
N ASP A 267 21.69 -3.78 -5.32
CA ASP A 267 21.74 -3.15 -6.65
C ASP A 267 20.42 -3.22 -7.44
N HIS A 268 19.32 -3.64 -6.79
CA HIS A 268 18.05 -3.90 -7.46
C HIS A 268 16.89 -3.10 -6.86
N LEU A 269 15.86 -2.88 -7.68
CA LEU A 269 14.53 -2.49 -7.25
C LEU A 269 13.66 -3.75 -7.22
N TYR A 270 13.14 -4.08 -6.04
CA TYR A 270 12.18 -5.16 -5.82
C TYR A 270 10.75 -4.68 -5.99
N ILE A 271 9.92 -5.53 -6.57
CA ILE A 271 8.53 -5.23 -6.92
C ILE A 271 7.65 -6.36 -6.40
N GLY A 272 6.83 -6.03 -5.40
CA GLY A 272 5.76 -6.91 -4.97
C GLY A 272 4.56 -6.70 -5.87
N THR A 273 4.09 -7.75 -6.55
CA THR A 273 2.87 -7.67 -7.38
C THR A 273 1.63 -8.02 -6.58
N GLY A 274 0.47 -7.91 -7.21
CA GLY A 274 -0.76 -8.47 -6.68
C GLY A 274 -1.95 -8.25 -7.60
N ILE A 275 -3.07 -8.80 -7.16
CA ILE A 275 -4.39 -8.43 -7.64
C ILE A 275 -5.07 -7.67 -6.49
N PRO A 276 -5.62 -6.48 -6.74
CA PRO A 276 -6.41 -5.75 -5.75
C PRO A 276 -7.44 -6.65 -5.07
N GLY A 277 -7.69 -6.40 -3.78
CA GLY A 277 -8.79 -7.09 -3.09
C GLY A 277 -8.36 -8.41 -2.55
N LEU A 278 -9.22 -9.41 -2.67
CA LEU A 278 -8.97 -10.76 -2.16
C LEU A 278 -8.27 -11.63 -3.21
N GLY A 279 -7.44 -11.04 -4.07
CA GLY A 279 -6.62 -11.77 -5.04
C GLY A 279 -7.34 -12.19 -6.32
N ALA A 280 -8.53 -11.64 -6.61
CA ALA A 280 -9.29 -11.91 -7.83
C ALA A 280 -10.02 -10.66 -8.34
N ALA A 281 -10.22 -10.58 -9.66
CA ALA A 281 -11.04 -9.55 -10.31
C ALA A 281 -12.16 -10.22 -11.12
N ARG A 282 -13.24 -10.57 -10.41
CA ARG A 282 -14.37 -11.35 -10.95
C ARG A 282 -15.20 -10.57 -11.97
N ASN A 283 -15.20 -9.25 -11.89
CA ASN A 283 -15.85 -8.35 -12.86
C ASN A 283 -15.25 -8.44 -14.27
N ILE A 284 -14.02 -8.96 -14.41
CA ILE A 284 -13.33 -9.10 -15.69
C ILE A 284 -12.76 -10.52 -15.91
N ASP A 285 -13.35 -11.52 -15.26
CA ASP A 285 -13.01 -12.94 -15.40
C ASP A 285 -11.55 -13.31 -15.10
N VAL A 286 -10.91 -12.59 -14.17
CA VAL A 286 -9.58 -12.95 -13.65
C VAL A 286 -9.76 -13.80 -12.40
N ALA A 287 -9.44 -15.09 -12.53
CA ALA A 287 -9.44 -16.05 -11.41
C ALA A 287 -8.40 -15.68 -10.34
N GLU A 288 -8.56 -16.24 -9.14
CA GLU A 288 -7.63 -16.07 -8.04
C GLU A 288 -6.19 -16.40 -8.47
N ALA A 289 -5.27 -15.45 -8.32
CA ALA A 289 -3.85 -15.68 -8.63
C ALA A 289 -2.95 -15.07 -7.57
N ALA A 290 -2.03 -15.89 -7.06
CA ALA A 290 -1.06 -15.44 -6.06
C ALA A 290 -0.02 -14.48 -6.67
N PRO A 291 0.53 -13.54 -5.87
CA PRO A 291 1.44 -12.51 -6.32
C PRO A 291 2.83 -13.06 -6.67
N GLU A 292 3.62 -12.24 -7.34
CA GLU A 292 5.02 -12.50 -7.63
C GLU A 292 5.90 -11.44 -6.98
N LEU A 293 7.15 -11.83 -6.72
CA LEU A 293 8.21 -10.90 -6.39
C LEU A 293 9.15 -10.83 -7.58
N LEU A 294 9.36 -9.63 -8.10
CA LEU A 294 10.28 -9.37 -9.21
C LEU A 294 11.43 -8.49 -8.71
N ARG A 295 12.56 -8.52 -9.41
CA ARG A 295 13.64 -7.55 -9.22
C ARG A 295 14.09 -6.97 -10.55
N ILE A 296 14.55 -5.72 -10.51
CA ILE A 296 15.08 -5.01 -11.68
C ILE A 296 16.40 -4.34 -11.32
N ALA A 297 17.43 -4.53 -12.13
CA ALA A 297 18.70 -3.86 -12.00
C ALA A 297 18.66 -2.44 -12.61
N ALA A 298 19.64 -1.61 -12.26
CA ALA A 298 19.71 -0.24 -12.76
C ALA A 298 19.77 -0.12 -14.30
N ASP A 299 20.27 -1.13 -15.01
CA ASP A 299 20.28 -1.14 -16.48
C ASP A 299 18.92 -1.49 -17.10
N GLY A 300 17.98 -2.02 -16.32
CA GLY A 300 16.64 -2.44 -16.76
C GLY A 300 16.50 -3.95 -16.95
N THR A 301 17.58 -4.72 -16.79
CA THR A 301 17.48 -6.18 -16.71
C THR A 301 16.65 -6.59 -15.49
N TRP A 302 15.85 -7.65 -15.63
CA TRP A 302 14.90 -8.05 -14.59
C TRP A 302 14.79 -9.56 -14.48
N ASP A 303 14.43 -10.02 -13.28
CA ASP A 303 14.21 -11.42 -12.97
C ASP A 303 12.92 -11.64 -12.17
N VAL A 304 12.40 -12.86 -12.27
CA VAL A 304 11.38 -13.36 -11.34
C VAL A 304 12.11 -13.91 -10.13
N VAL A 305 11.86 -13.36 -8.95
CA VAL A 305 12.44 -13.89 -7.70
C VAL A 305 11.57 -15.01 -7.18
N VAL A 306 10.29 -14.72 -6.93
CA VAL A 306 9.24 -15.67 -6.50
C VAL A 306 8.13 -15.62 -7.53
N GLY A 307 7.73 -16.74 -8.12
CA GLY A 307 6.68 -16.71 -9.14
C GLY A 307 6.66 -17.89 -10.12
N THR A 308 6.15 -17.63 -11.32
CA THR A 308 5.94 -18.63 -12.37
C THR A 308 6.99 -18.52 -13.46
N THR A 309 7.61 -19.64 -13.84
CA THR A 309 8.49 -19.71 -15.01
C THR A 309 7.77 -19.28 -16.29
N ARG A 310 8.40 -18.43 -17.10
CA ARG A 310 7.81 -17.93 -18.35
C ARG A 310 8.85 -17.49 -19.37
N ILE A 311 8.45 -17.47 -20.64
CA ILE A 311 9.25 -16.87 -21.71
C ILE A 311 8.85 -15.40 -21.83
N SER A 312 9.85 -14.53 -21.92
CA SER A 312 9.73 -13.10 -22.18
C SER A 312 10.56 -12.71 -23.41
N PRO A 313 10.45 -11.48 -23.93
CA PRO A 313 11.37 -10.96 -24.94
C PRO A 313 12.84 -11.06 -24.52
N ASP A 314 13.14 -10.99 -23.22
CA ASP A 314 14.49 -11.14 -22.66
C ASP A 314 14.91 -12.59 -22.44
N GLY A 315 14.11 -13.55 -22.93
CA GLY A 315 14.34 -14.98 -22.79
C GLY A 315 13.56 -15.65 -21.66
N LEU A 316 14.00 -16.86 -21.30
CA LEU A 316 13.39 -17.67 -20.26
C LEU A 316 13.66 -17.05 -18.87
N LYS A 317 12.60 -16.81 -18.11
CA LYS A 317 12.64 -16.37 -16.71
C LYS A 317 12.26 -17.55 -15.82
N VAL A 318 13.17 -17.97 -14.96
CA VAL A 318 12.97 -19.01 -13.94
C VAL A 318 13.04 -18.33 -12.57
N PRO A 319 12.10 -18.59 -11.64
CA PRO A 319 12.13 -18.03 -10.30
C PRO A 319 13.45 -18.31 -9.58
N LEU A 320 14.15 -17.27 -9.15
CA LEU A 320 15.46 -17.38 -8.50
C LEU A 320 15.37 -18.09 -7.15
N SER A 321 14.27 -17.91 -6.41
CA SER A 321 14.07 -18.54 -5.10
C SER A 321 13.67 -20.01 -5.18
N ALA A 322 13.37 -20.51 -6.39
CA ALA A 322 12.69 -21.78 -6.62
C ALA A 322 11.30 -21.92 -5.97
N GLN A 323 10.70 -20.81 -5.49
CA GLN A 323 9.35 -20.77 -4.96
C GLN A 323 8.36 -20.28 -6.03
N GLY A 324 7.18 -20.89 -6.02
CA GLY A 324 6.04 -20.47 -6.83
C GLY A 324 5.42 -19.16 -6.35
N PRO A 325 4.41 -18.64 -7.08
CA PRO A 325 3.70 -17.42 -6.68
C PRO A 325 3.18 -17.48 -5.25
N GLY A 326 3.19 -16.33 -4.57
CA GLY A 326 2.71 -16.21 -3.19
C GLY A 326 3.61 -16.88 -2.15
N PHE A 327 4.89 -17.11 -2.45
CA PHE A 327 5.79 -17.91 -1.61
C PHE A 327 5.24 -19.33 -1.38
N ASP A 328 4.67 -19.93 -2.44
CA ASP A 328 3.96 -21.22 -2.44
C ASP A 328 2.63 -21.25 -1.65
N ASP A 329 2.13 -20.11 -1.16
CA ASP A 329 0.78 -19.98 -0.60
C ASP A 329 -0.18 -19.32 -1.62
N PRO A 330 -1.15 -20.07 -2.17
CA PRO A 330 -2.13 -19.54 -3.13
C PRO A 330 -3.11 -18.53 -2.52
N PHE A 331 -3.20 -18.46 -1.18
CA PHE A 331 -4.06 -17.51 -0.48
C PHE A 331 -3.43 -16.13 -0.32
N ASN A 332 -2.14 -15.97 -0.61
CA ASN A 332 -1.57 -14.63 -0.73
C ASN A 332 -2.14 -13.96 -1.99
N ALA A 333 -2.72 -12.77 -1.84
CA ALA A 333 -3.32 -11.96 -2.90
C ALA A 333 -2.35 -10.89 -3.45
N ALA A 334 -1.49 -10.36 -2.58
CA ALA A 334 -0.54 -9.31 -2.90
C ALA A 334 0.69 -9.39 -2.00
N ILE A 335 1.85 -8.97 -2.53
CA ILE A 335 3.01 -8.55 -1.72
C ILE A 335 2.86 -7.04 -1.51
N SER A 336 2.08 -6.69 -0.49
CA SER A 336 1.53 -5.35 -0.27
C SER A 336 2.52 -4.38 0.38
N ALA A 337 3.60 -4.88 0.99
CA ALA A 337 4.64 -4.04 1.58
C ALA A 337 6.02 -4.67 1.40
N LEU A 338 7.00 -3.84 1.06
CA LEU A 338 8.42 -4.20 1.00
C LEU A 338 9.23 -3.15 1.75
N VAL A 339 10.17 -3.57 2.59
CA VAL A 339 11.08 -2.67 3.30
C VAL A 339 12.42 -3.35 3.54
N GLU A 340 13.49 -2.57 3.42
CA GLU A 340 14.81 -2.99 3.90
C GLU A 340 14.94 -2.62 5.38
N HIS A 341 15.44 -3.55 6.19
CA HIS A 341 15.75 -3.34 7.59
C HIS A 341 16.97 -4.17 7.97
N ASP A 342 17.98 -3.52 8.53
CA ASP A 342 19.22 -4.12 9.04
C ASP A 342 19.91 -5.07 8.06
N GLY A 343 19.98 -4.67 6.79
CA GLY A 343 20.64 -5.42 5.72
C GLY A 343 19.80 -6.58 5.17
N ALA A 344 18.54 -6.71 5.59
CA ALA A 344 17.62 -7.72 5.10
C ALA A 344 16.41 -7.07 4.42
N LEU A 345 15.92 -7.71 3.35
CA LEU A 345 14.68 -7.31 2.70
C LEU A 345 13.52 -8.09 3.30
N TYR A 346 12.46 -7.38 3.67
CA TYR A 346 11.23 -7.94 4.22
C TYR A 346 10.06 -7.75 3.25
N ALA A 347 9.23 -8.77 3.12
CA ALA A 347 8.03 -8.78 2.28
C ALA A 347 6.80 -9.16 3.12
N GLY A 348 5.85 -8.23 3.20
CA GLY A 348 4.56 -8.44 3.84
C GLY A 348 3.47 -8.76 2.83
N THR A 349 2.63 -9.75 3.13
CA THR A 349 1.56 -10.20 2.24
C THR A 349 0.18 -9.71 2.69
N GLN A 350 -0.76 -9.74 1.75
CA GLN A 350 -2.20 -9.77 2.02
C GLN A 350 -2.72 -11.17 1.72
N ASN A 351 -3.53 -11.75 2.60
CA ASN A 351 -3.98 -13.13 2.54
C ASN A 351 -5.50 -13.25 2.68
N TRP A 352 -6.13 -14.05 1.82
CA TRP A 352 -7.59 -14.19 1.74
C TRP A 352 -8.13 -15.52 2.30
N ALA A 353 -7.30 -16.39 2.85
CA ALA A 353 -7.73 -17.67 3.44
C ALA A 353 -8.85 -17.55 4.51
N PRO A 354 -8.89 -16.51 5.36
CA PRO A 354 -9.99 -16.36 6.32
C PRO A 354 -11.35 -16.23 5.62
N TYR A 355 -11.41 -15.56 4.47
CA TYR A 355 -12.63 -15.46 3.67
C TYR A 355 -12.98 -16.79 3.02
N ALA A 356 -11.99 -17.53 2.52
CA ALA A 356 -12.19 -18.86 1.96
C ALA A 356 -12.85 -19.79 3.00
N ALA A 357 -12.35 -19.76 4.24
CA ALA A 357 -12.92 -20.52 5.35
C ALA A 357 -14.38 -20.12 5.61
N ILE A 358 -14.69 -18.83 5.66
CA ILE A 358 -16.08 -18.34 5.84
C ILE A 358 -16.99 -18.89 4.74
N HIS A 359 -16.58 -18.81 3.47
CA HIS A 359 -17.37 -19.32 2.34
C HIS A 359 -17.53 -20.85 2.35
N ALA A 360 -16.56 -21.58 2.87
CA ALA A 360 -16.62 -23.04 2.99
C ALA A 360 -17.64 -23.51 4.05
N GLY A 361 -18.07 -22.63 4.95
CA GLY A 361 -19.16 -22.88 5.89
C GLY A 361 -18.73 -23.51 7.22
N GLU A 362 -19.72 -24.05 7.94
CA GLU A 362 -19.56 -24.63 9.27
C GLU A 362 -18.57 -25.82 9.30
N GLY A 363 -17.80 -25.93 10.39
CA GLY A 363 -16.84 -27.01 10.61
C GLY A 363 -15.46 -26.80 9.97
N VAL A 364 -15.29 -25.76 9.14
CA VAL A 364 -13.98 -25.34 8.62
C VAL A 364 -13.39 -24.29 9.57
N PRO A 365 -12.24 -24.52 10.23
CA PRO A 365 -11.66 -23.55 11.15
C PRO A 365 -11.25 -22.27 10.42
N LEU A 366 -11.38 -21.13 11.09
CA LEU A 366 -10.83 -19.87 10.57
C LEU A 366 -9.31 -19.97 10.60
N GLN A 367 -8.65 -19.69 9.47
CA GLN A 367 -7.21 -19.87 9.29
C GLN A 367 -6.64 -18.81 8.36
N GLY A 368 -5.31 -18.68 8.36
CA GLY A 368 -4.58 -17.72 7.54
C GLY A 368 -4.36 -16.38 8.24
N GLY A 369 -4.43 -15.30 7.47
CA GLY A 369 -3.93 -13.99 7.90
C GLY A 369 -2.62 -13.67 7.19
N PHE A 370 -2.11 -12.45 7.39
CA PHE A 370 -0.90 -12.00 6.70
C PHE A 370 0.30 -12.91 6.98
N GLN A 371 1.27 -12.88 6.07
CA GLN A 371 2.59 -13.44 6.28
C GLN A 371 3.66 -12.35 6.16
N LEU A 372 4.77 -12.55 6.87
CA LEU A 372 5.98 -11.78 6.72
C LEU A 372 7.12 -12.71 6.33
N TRP A 373 7.81 -12.37 5.26
CA TRP A 373 8.97 -13.11 4.75
C TRP A 373 10.21 -12.23 4.81
N ARG A 374 11.38 -12.86 4.92
CA ARG A 374 12.69 -12.17 4.94
C ARG A 374 13.65 -12.82 3.96
N SER A 375 14.52 -12.00 3.39
CA SER A 375 15.68 -12.43 2.63
C SER A 375 16.91 -11.60 2.98
N LEU A 376 18.07 -12.25 3.07
CA LEU A 376 19.37 -11.60 3.31
C LEU A 376 20.13 -11.27 2.02
N ASP A 377 19.82 -11.98 0.95
CA ASP A 377 20.45 -11.87 -0.37
C ASP A 377 19.49 -11.34 -1.45
N GLY A 378 18.20 -11.25 -1.11
CA GLY A 378 17.12 -10.87 -2.01
C GLY A 378 16.73 -11.96 -3.00
N GLU A 379 17.18 -13.21 -2.79
CA GLU A 379 16.86 -14.38 -3.63
C GLU A 379 16.31 -15.54 -2.81
N SER A 380 16.93 -15.82 -1.66
CA SER A 380 16.52 -16.87 -0.72
C SER A 380 15.58 -16.28 0.32
N TRP A 381 14.36 -16.81 0.43
CA TRP A 381 13.34 -16.27 1.31
C TRP A 381 12.89 -17.28 2.37
N GLU A 382 12.69 -16.80 3.58
CA GLU A 382 12.21 -17.59 4.70
C GLU A 382 11.05 -16.89 5.43
N PRO A 383 10.10 -17.66 6.01
CA PRO A 383 9.01 -17.08 6.77
C PRO A 383 9.50 -16.55 8.12
N VAL A 384 8.98 -15.39 8.53
CA VAL A 384 9.26 -14.72 9.81
C VAL A 384 8.02 -14.65 10.68
N LEU A 385 6.85 -14.36 10.07
CA LEU A 385 5.55 -14.43 10.73
C LEU A 385 4.57 -15.12 9.78
N ASP A 386 3.73 -15.97 10.34
CA ASP A 386 2.62 -16.63 9.66
C ASP A 386 1.32 -16.44 10.45
N GLU A 387 0.21 -16.86 9.84
CA GLU A 387 -1.13 -16.87 10.43
C GLU A 387 -1.53 -15.54 11.14
N GLY A 388 -1.17 -14.40 10.54
CA GLY A 388 -1.45 -13.08 11.09
C GLY A 388 -0.83 -12.83 12.47
N ALA A 389 0.29 -13.49 12.77
CA ALA A 389 0.93 -13.51 14.10
C ALA A 389 -0.02 -13.97 15.23
N GLY A 390 -0.89 -14.94 14.93
CA GLY A 390 -1.90 -15.49 15.83
C GLY A 390 -3.26 -14.79 15.77
N GLU A 391 -3.42 -13.79 14.90
CA GLU A 391 -4.66 -13.03 14.70
C GLU A 391 -5.13 -13.17 13.25
N VAL A 392 -5.80 -14.28 12.92
CA VAL A 392 -6.22 -14.63 11.54
C VAL A 392 -7.10 -13.59 10.83
N THR A 393 -7.65 -12.62 11.55
CA THR A 393 -8.43 -11.50 10.96
C THR A 393 -7.57 -10.31 10.54
N GLU A 394 -6.29 -10.28 10.92
CA GLU A 394 -5.25 -9.42 10.35
C GLU A 394 -4.85 -10.00 9.00
N THR A 395 -5.54 -9.55 7.96
CA THR A 395 -5.43 -10.15 6.61
C THR A 395 -4.26 -9.60 5.82
N GLY A 396 -3.65 -8.49 6.22
CA GLY A 396 -2.55 -7.90 5.45
C GLY A 396 -1.54 -7.15 6.29
N ILE A 397 -0.31 -7.08 5.78
CA ILE A 397 0.66 -6.05 6.17
C ILE A 397 0.55 -4.93 5.14
N ARG A 398 0.15 -3.73 5.57
CA ARG A 398 -0.08 -2.60 4.67
C ARG A 398 1.12 -1.67 4.55
N ALA A 399 1.82 -1.46 5.65
CA ALA A 399 3.00 -0.62 5.71
C ALA A 399 4.02 -1.20 6.68
N MET A 400 5.29 -0.96 6.40
CA MET A 400 6.39 -1.29 7.29
C MET A 400 7.39 -0.15 7.32
N ILE A 401 8.11 0.00 8.43
CA ILE A 401 9.18 0.98 8.53
C ILE A 401 10.35 0.47 9.37
N SER A 402 11.55 0.66 8.83
CA SER A 402 12.80 0.40 9.55
C SER A 402 13.05 1.53 10.55
N THR A 403 13.34 1.17 11.79
CA THR A 403 13.71 2.09 12.86
C THR A 403 14.90 1.53 13.63
N GLU A 404 15.64 2.38 14.33
CA GLU A 404 16.73 1.92 15.21
C GLU A 404 16.25 0.98 16.33
N ALA A 405 14.97 1.04 16.69
CA ALA A 405 14.39 0.17 17.71
C ALA A 405 13.95 -1.19 17.14
N GLY A 406 13.98 -1.37 15.82
CA GLY A 406 13.50 -2.56 15.11
C GLY A 406 12.54 -2.25 13.96
N LEU A 407 12.07 -3.29 13.28
CA LEU A 407 11.11 -3.21 12.18
C LEU A 407 9.69 -3.07 12.71
N TRP A 408 9.01 -1.97 12.35
CA TRP A 408 7.61 -1.75 12.71
C TRP A 408 6.70 -2.15 11.56
N ILE A 409 5.59 -2.80 11.88
CA ILE A 409 4.66 -3.42 10.95
C ILE A 409 3.26 -2.90 11.25
N GLY A 410 2.60 -2.36 10.23
CA GLY A 410 1.24 -1.85 10.27
C GLY A 410 0.33 -2.81 9.54
N THR A 411 -0.69 -3.30 10.23
CA THR A 411 -1.59 -4.32 9.69
C THR A 411 -2.85 -3.75 9.07
N GLU A 412 -3.57 -4.61 8.35
CA GLU A 412 -4.92 -4.42 7.86
C GLU A 412 -5.83 -5.50 8.46
N ARG A 413 -6.93 -5.07 9.08
CA ARG A 413 -7.90 -5.94 9.74
C ARG A 413 -9.28 -5.83 9.12
N HIS A 414 -9.84 -6.95 8.68
CA HIS A 414 -11.14 -6.98 8.00
C HIS A 414 -12.28 -7.63 8.81
N THR A 415 -12.16 -7.74 10.13
CA THR A 415 -13.19 -8.32 11.01
C THR A 415 -14.62 -7.83 10.72
N PRO A 416 -14.90 -6.51 10.54
CA PRO A 416 -16.26 -6.04 10.26
C PRO A 416 -16.84 -6.59 8.95
N LEU A 417 -16.02 -6.68 7.90
CA LEU A 417 -16.42 -7.23 6.61
C LEU A 417 -16.63 -8.74 6.71
N MET A 418 -15.73 -9.46 7.38
CA MET A 418 -15.88 -10.89 7.62
C MET A 418 -17.16 -11.22 8.38
N ARG A 419 -17.51 -10.44 9.41
CA ARG A 419 -18.78 -10.58 10.14
C ARG A 419 -20.00 -10.36 9.25
N LEU A 420 -19.92 -9.43 8.30
CA LEU A 420 -21.00 -9.20 7.35
C LEU A 420 -21.19 -10.40 6.43
N ILE A 421 -20.09 -10.92 5.86
CA ILE A 421 -20.11 -12.08 4.97
C ILE A 421 -20.59 -13.32 5.72
N ASP A 422 -20.11 -13.58 6.94
CA ASP A 422 -20.55 -14.71 7.76
C ASP A 422 -22.05 -14.67 8.05
N ARG A 423 -22.61 -13.49 8.39
CA ARG A 423 -24.06 -13.32 8.57
C ARG A 423 -24.83 -13.60 7.28
N MET A 424 -24.34 -13.14 6.13
CA MET A 424 -24.96 -13.43 4.84
C MET A 424 -24.90 -14.93 4.49
N ALA A 425 -23.91 -15.65 5.01
CA ALA A 425 -23.73 -17.09 4.86
C ALA A 425 -24.47 -17.94 5.94
N GLY A 426 -25.25 -17.33 6.83
CA GLY A 426 -26.04 -18.05 7.85
C GLY A 426 -25.57 -17.89 9.29
N GLY A 427 -24.43 -17.22 9.54
CA GLY A 427 -24.03 -16.71 10.85
C GLY A 427 -23.65 -17.76 11.88
N ALA A 428 -22.60 -18.54 11.60
CA ALA A 428 -22.23 -19.69 12.44
C ALA A 428 -20.92 -19.53 13.22
N ARG A 429 -20.12 -18.48 12.94
CA ARG A 429 -18.77 -18.35 13.49
C ARG A 429 -18.74 -17.50 14.75
N THR A 430 -18.72 -18.17 15.90
CA THR A 430 -18.59 -17.53 17.23
C THR A 430 -17.26 -16.82 17.42
N GLU A 431 -16.18 -17.34 16.82
CA GLU A 431 -14.83 -16.76 16.83
C GLU A 431 -14.81 -15.31 16.32
N LEU A 432 -15.63 -14.99 15.31
CA LEU A 432 -15.72 -13.63 14.75
C LEU A 432 -16.42 -12.66 15.70
N ALA A 433 -17.27 -13.13 16.61
CA ALA A 433 -18.02 -12.25 17.51
C ALA A 433 -17.11 -11.53 18.52
N THR A 434 -16.04 -12.18 18.96
CA THR A 434 -15.07 -11.63 19.93
C THR A 434 -13.81 -11.07 19.30
N ALA A 435 -13.61 -11.26 17.99
CA ALA A 435 -12.45 -10.75 17.27
C ALA A 435 -12.32 -9.21 17.38
N SER A 436 -11.08 -8.73 17.51
CA SER A 436 -10.76 -7.30 17.55
C SER A 436 -11.16 -6.60 16.24
N THR A 437 -11.35 -5.29 16.31
CA THR A 437 -11.61 -4.42 15.16
C THR A 437 -10.60 -3.27 15.14
N GLY A 438 -10.19 -2.86 13.94
CA GLY A 438 -9.12 -1.89 13.75
C GLY A 438 -7.74 -2.55 13.63
N PHE A 439 -6.78 -1.85 13.02
CA PHE A 439 -5.44 -2.36 12.81
C PHE A 439 -4.66 -2.57 14.13
N SER A 440 -3.55 -3.28 14.01
CA SER A 440 -2.48 -3.37 15.01
C SER A 440 -1.19 -2.76 14.48
N VAL A 441 -0.32 -2.34 15.40
CA VAL A 441 1.10 -2.04 15.09
C VAL A 441 1.96 -3.02 15.86
N LEU A 442 2.78 -3.75 15.12
CA LEU A 442 3.70 -4.75 15.65
C LEU A 442 5.14 -4.28 15.47
N LYS A 443 6.06 -4.85 16.25
CA LYS A 443 7.49 -4.59 16.16
C LYS A 443 8.27 -5.88 16.27
N LEU A 444 9.19 -6.06 15.33
CA LEU A 444 10.23 -7.09 15.36
C LEU A 444 11.54 -6.46 15.80
N ALA A 445 12.25 -7.18 16.66
CA ALA A 445 13.50 -6.74 17.27
C ALA A 445 14.72 -7.23 16.51
#